data_AF-A0A3B9PBJ6-F1
#
_entry.id   AF-A0A3B9PBJ6-F1
#
_cell.length_a   1.000
_cell.length_b   1.000
_cell.length_c   1.000
_cell.angle_alpha   90.00
_cell.angle_beta   90.00
_cell.angle_gamma   90.00
#
_symmetry.space_group_name_H-M   'P 1'
#
loop_
_entity.id
_entity.type
_entity.pdbx_description
1 polymer ?
#
loop_
_entity_poly.entity_id
_entity_poly.type
_entity_poly.pdbx_seq_one_letter_code
_entity_poly.pdbx_strand_id
1 'polypeptide(L)'
;MESKICPYLCLVDDPSSCKDFPYEGNACHRVKKPVPVKLSYQKSHCLTEAHTRCAGYITGWETGGFPKFLRADYPNWKRALFNTKVWLVSLSIIFLFLLVILIPQITNIGEEIGARNNDGLIPPAETEYPTLTETLEAPTSTETHAPSATPMPTETPTSTHTATQAPTETFTPTSQPTGTPTRNDGPQPFIIVTKTP
;
A
#
# COMPACT_ATOMS: atom_id res chain seq x y z
N MET A 1 -1.11 18.75 -22.24
CA MET A 1 -1.55 19.24 -20.92
C MET A 1 -0.57 18.70 -19.90
N GLU A 2 0.06 19.57 -19.13
CA GLU A 2 0.98 19.15 -18.07
C GLU A 2 0.17 18.56 -16.91
N SER A 3 0.55 17.38 -16.45
CA SER A 3 -0.13 16.72 -15.33
C SER A 3 0.07 17.55 -14.08
N LYS A 4 -1.02 17.92 -13.40
CA LYS A 4 -0.95 18.63 -12.11
C LYS A 4 -0.52 17.74 -10.95
N ILE A 5 -0.29 16.45 -11.20
CA ILE A 5 0.11 15.46 -10.19
C ILE A 5 1.48 14.87 -10.52
N CYS A 6 2.22 14.51 -9.46
CA CYS A 6 3.52 13.87 -9.55
C CYS A 6 3.42 12.52 -10.28
N PRO A 7 4.12 12.32 -11.41
CA PRO A 7 4.10 11.06 -12.14
C PRO A 7 4.84 9.92 -11.41
N TYR A 8 5.55 10.24 -10.31
CA TYR A 8 6.30 9.26 -9.52
C TYR A 8 5.60 8.87 -8.22
N LEU A 9 4.38 9.36 -7.98
CA LEU A 9 3.56 8.97 -6.83
C LEU A 9 2.56 7.88 -7.25
N CYS A 10 2.92 6.62 -7.01
CA CYS A 10 2.12 5.46 -7.44
C CYS A 10 2.06 4.42 -6.31
N LEU A 11 1.27 3.36 -6.46
CA LEU A 11 1.17 2.32 -5.43
C LEU A 11 2.55 1.71 -5.13
N VAL A 12 2.82 1.40 -3.86
CA VAL A 12 4.14 0.91 -3.41
C VAL A 12 4.60 -0.35 -4.17
N ASP A 13 3.68 -1.23 -4.50
CA ASP A 13 3.94 -2.50 -5.19
C ASP A 13 3.74 -2.41 -6.71
N ASP A 14 3.19 -1.30 -7.22
CA ASP A 14 2.88 -1.14 -8.64
C ASP A 14 3.18 0.30 -9.13
N PRO A 15 4.31 0.51 -9.83
CA PRO A 15 4.69 1.82 -10.36
C PRO A 15 3.79 2.31 -11.51
N SER A 16 2.97 1.43 -12.10
CA SER A 16 2.06 1.81 -13.18
C SER A 16 0.71 2.32 -12.68
N SER A 17 0.34 2.00 -11.43
CA SER A 17 -0.91 2.41 -10.81
C SER A 17 -0.72 3.68 -9.99
N CYS A 18 -0.72 4.82 -10.67
CA CYS A 18 -0.63 6.13 -10.03
C CYS A 18 -2.04 6.64 -9.69
N LYS A 19 -2.25 7.03 -8.43
CA LYS A 19 -3.54 7.52 -7.94
C LYS A 19 -3.52 9.05 -7.90
N ASP A 20 -4.64 9.65 -8.27
CA ASP A 20 -4.87 11.10 -8.22
C ASP A 20 -5.42 11.58 -6.86
N PHE A 21 -5.63 10.66 -5.92
CA PHE A 21 -6.08 10.95 -4.56
C PHE A 21 -5.05 10.53 -3.50
N PRO A 22 -5.06 11.19 -2.32
CA PRO A 22 -4.14 10.85 -1.23
C PRO A 22 -4.44 9.47 -0.66
N TYR A 23 -3.43 8.61 -0.59
CA TYR A 23 -3.56 7.25 -0.09
C TYR A 23 -2.28 6.79 0.62
N GLU A 24 -2.40 6.08 1.75
CA GLU A 24 -1.24 5.65 2.54
C GLU A 24 -0.32 4.68 1.78
N GLY A 25 -0.89 3.89 0.86
CA GLY A 25 -0.12 2.98 0.00
C GLY A 25 0.59 3.65 -1.17
N ASN A 26 0.45 4.96 -1.36
CA ASN A 26 1.21 5.67 -2.39
C ASN A 26 2.67 5.86 -1.94
N ALA A 27 3.59 5.49 -2.81
CA ALA A 27 5.02 5.60 -2.63
C ALA A 27 5.65 6.49 -3.70
N CYS A 28 6.77 7.12 -3.32
CA CYS A 28 7.63 7.80 -4.27
C CYS A 28 8.50 6.76 -4.97
N HIS A 29 8.31 6.57 -6.28
CA HIS A 29 9.09 5.67 -7.13
C HIS A 29 10.36 6.30 -7.70
N ARG A 30 10.58 7.58 -7.40
CA ARG A 30 11.75 8.32 -7.85
C ARG A 30 13.02 7.97 -7.07
N VAL A 31 12.86 7.35 -5.89
CA VAL A 31 13.95 6.78 -5.10
C VAL A 31 14.25 5.33 -5.49
N LYS A 32 15.49 4.89 -5.28
CA LYS A 32 15.95 3.52 -5.61
C LYS A 32 15.06 2.40 -5.07
N LYS A 33 14.47 2.58 -3.88
CA LYS A 33 13.46 1.67 -3.33
C LYS A 33 12.21 2.49 -3.07
N PRO A 34 11.03 2.13 -3.60
CA PRO A 34 9.80 2.88 -3.37
C PRO A 34 9.57 3.13 -1.88
N VAL A 35 9.37 4.40 -1.50
CA VAL A 35 9.13 4.77 -0.11
C VAL A 35 7.73 5.37 0.03
N PRO A 36 6.87 4.81 0.90
CA PRO A 36 5.56 5.38 1.19
C PRO A 36 5.65 6.84 1.67
N VAL A 37 4.81 7.70 1.12
CA VAL A 37 4.83 9.15 1.38
C VAL A 37 3.73 9.52 2.37
N LYS A 38 4.03 10.41 3.32
CA LYS A 38 3.05 10.89 4.31
C LYS A 38 1.85 11.56 3.63
N LEU A 39 0.63 11.24 4.07
CA LEU A 39 -0.62 11.75 3.49
C LEU A 39 -0.69 13.28 3.40
N SER A 40 -0.19 13.98 4.42
CA SER A 40 -0.16 15.45 4.44
C SER A 40 0.74 16.04 3.34
N TYR A 41 1.86 15.39 3.06
CA TYR A 41 2.78 15.80 2.00
C TYR A 41 2.21 15.46 0.62
N GLN A 42 1.54 14.31 0.47
CA GLN A 42 0.86 13.98 -0.78
C GLN A 42 -0.18 15.05 -1.16
N LYS A 43 -1.04 15.44 -0.20
CA LYS A 43 -2.10 16.45 -0.39
C LYS A 43 -1.55 17.83 -0.75
N SER A 44 -0.47 18.25 -0.11
CA SER A 44 0.06 19.62 -0.24
C SER A 44 1.09 19.78 -1.35
N HIS A 45 1.76 18.70 -1.76
CA HIS A 45 2.85 18.75 -2.72
C HIS A 45 2.63 17.79 -3.88
N CYS A 46 2.61 16.48 -3.63
CA CYS A 46 2.68 15.49 -4.72
C CYS A 46 1.46 15.48 -5.63
N LEU A 47 0.26 15.76 -5.12
CA LEU A 47 -1.00 15.76 -5.88
C LEU A 47 -1.42 17.17 -6.31
N THR A 48 -0.44 18.08 -6.38
CA THR A 48 -0.65 19.48 -6.76
C THR A 48 0.45 19.91 -7.72
N GLU A 49 0.30 21.07 -8.35
CA GLU A 49 1.33 21.68 -9.20
C GLU A 49 2.66 21.92 -8.46
N ALA A 50 2.64 21.95 -7.11
CA ALA A 50 3.85 22.09 -6.30
C ALA A 50 4.78 20.86 -6.38
N HIS A 51 4.36 19.75 -6.98
CA HIS A 51 5.21 18.57 -7.14
C HIS A 51 6.47 18.85 -7.96
N THR A 52 6.44 19.81 -8.89
CA THR A 52 7.60 20.25 -9.70
C THR A 52 8.70 20.87 -8.84
N ARG A 53 8.35 21.41 -7.67
CA ARG A 53 9.28 21.96 -6.66
C ARG A 53 9.76 20.91 -5.66
N CYS A 54 9.26 19.68 -5.72
CA CYS A 54 9.71 18.61 -4.84
C CYS A 54 11.16 18.24 -5.19
N ALA A 55 12.05 18.21 -4.18
CA ALA A 55 13.43 17.77 -4.38
C ALA A 55 13.50 16.37 -5.02
N GLY A 56 12.58 15.47 -4.65
CA GLY A 56 12.45 14.18 -5.31
C GLY A 56 12.18 14.26 -6.81
N TYR A 57 11.32 15.17 -7.25
CA TYR A 57 11.00 15.34 -8.66
C TYR A 57 12.23 15.85 -9.44
N ILE A 58 12.92 16.85 -8.88
CA ILE A 58 14.06 17.54 -9.50
C ILE A 58 15.31 16.66 -9.51
N THR A 59 15.72 16.11 -8.36
CA THR A 59 17.02 15.44 -8.17
C THR A 59 16.93 13.97 -7.81
N GLY A 60 15.72 13.40 -7.75
CA GLY A 60 15.53 11.99 -7.39
C GLY A 60 15.98 11.59 -5.99
N TRP A 61 16.19 12.57 -5.10
CA TRP A 61 16.73 12.37 -3.75
C TRP A 61 18.15 11.77 -3.72
N GLU A 62 18.96 11.96 -4.77
CA GLU A 62 20.29 11.32 -4.90
C GLU A 62 21.27 11.67 -3.77
N THR A 63 21.28 12.91 -3.28
CA THR A 63 22.33 13.41 -2.38
C THR A 63 22.07 13.17 -0.89
N GLY A 64 20.83 12.83 -0.51
CA GLY A 64 20.43 12.69 0.91
C GLY A 64 19.43 11.57 1.20
N GLY A 65 18.96 10.88 0.16
CA GLY A 65 17.89 9.89 0.26
C GLY A 65 16.55 10.49 0.65
N PHE A 66 15.54 9.62 0.78
CA PHE A 66 14.19 10.06 1.12
C PHE A 66 14.10 10.53 2.58
N PRO A 67 13.68 11.78 2.85
CA PRO A 67 13.62 12.34 4.20
C PRO A 67 12.70 11.54 5.12
N LYS A 68 13.16 11.25 6.34
CA LYS A 68 12.39 10.43 7.30
C LYS A 68 11.05 11.05 7.69
N PHE A 69 10.99 12.38 7.83
CA PHE A 69 9.77 13.10 8.21
C PHE A 69 8.69 13.11 7.12
N LEU A 70 9.06 12.78 5.87
CA LEU A 70 8.12 12.63 4.75
C LEU A 70 7.61 11.21 4.58
N ARG A 71 8.14 10.23 5.33
CA ARG A 71 7.70 8.83 5.22
C ARG A 71 6.33 8.68 5.84
N ALA A 72 5.50 7.82 5.24
CA ALA A 72 4.23 7.46 5.85
C ALA A 72 4.49 6.73 7.18
N ASP A 73 3.76 7.14 8.21
CA ASP A 73 3.77 6.50 9.52
C ASP A 73 2.88 5.25 9.43
N TYR A 74 3.44 4.12 8.99
CA TYR A 74 2.69 2.86 9.03
C TYR A 74 2.50 2.43 10.49
N PRO A 75 1.29 2.06 10.90
CA PRO A 75 1.09 1.54 12.24
C PRO A 75 1.88 0.23 12.34
N ASN A 76 2.87 0.22 13.25
CA ASN A 76 3.88 -0.83 13.38
C ASN A 76 3.29 -2.21 13.76
N TRP A 77 2.00 -2.29 14.10
CA TRP A 77 1.34 -3.52 14.53
C TRP A 77 1.38 -4.63 13.47
N LYS A 78 1.29 -4.29 12.17
CA LYS A 78 1.45 -5.29 11.10
C LYS A 78 2.83 -5.94 11.18
N ARG A 79 3.87 -5.16 11.47
CA ARG A 79 5.23 -5.66 11.64
C ARG A 79 5.37 -6.57 12.87
N ALA A 80 4.60 -6.31 13.93
CA ALA A 80 4.57 -7.16 15.11
C ALA A 80 3.86 -8.50 14.84
N LEU A 81 2.75 -8.50 14.09
CA LEU A 81 2.04 -9.71 13.68
C LEU A 81 2.84 -10.58 12.70
N PHE A 82 3.65 -9.96 11.83
CA PHE A 82 4.52 -10.67 10.88
C PHE A 82 5.93 -10.95 11.42
N ASN A 83 6.26 -10.57 12.66
CA ASN A 83 7.52 -10.98 13.27
C ASN A 83 7.43 -12.45 13.66
N THR A 84 8.12 -13.32 12.93
CA THR A 84 8.13 -14.78 13.16
C THR A 84 8.44 -15.13 14.61
N LYS A 85 9.34 -14.38 15.27
CA LYS A 85 9.66 -14.57 16.70
C LYS A 85 8.48 -14.27 17.63
N VAL A 86 7.75 -13.19 17.37
CA VAL A 86 6.57 -12.80 18.17
C VAL A 86 5.45 -13.81 17.96
N TRP A 87 5.27 -14.25 16.72
CA TRP A 87 4.28 -15.27 16.38
C TRP A 87 4.58 -16.63 17.05
N LEU A 88 5.85 -17.07 17.08
CA LEU A 88 6.25 -18.31 17.77
C LEU A 88 6.06 -18.22 19.29
N VAL A 89 6.39 -17.09 19.91
CA VAL A 89 6.16 -16.87 21.35
C VAL A 89 4.66 -16.89 21.65
N SER A 90 3.85 -16.22 20.82
CA SER A 90 2.39 -16.24 20.95
C SER A 90 1.83 -17.67 20.84
N LEU A 91 2.23 -18.44 19.83
CA LEU A 91 1.82 -19.84 19.67
C LEU A 91 2.23 -20.72 20.86
N SER A 92 3.43 -20.52 21.39
CA SER A 92 3.90 -21.26 22.56
C SER A 92 3.03 -20.97 23.80
N ILE A 93 2.66 -19.70 24.01
CA ILE A 93 1.77 -19.30 25.12
C ILE A 93 0.38 -19.90 24.94
N ILE A 94 -0.18 -19.84 23.73
CA ILE A 94 -1.50 -20.42 23.42
C ILE A 94 -1.49 -21.93 23.67
N PHE A 95 -0.45 -22.64 23.22
CA PHE A 95 -0.29 -24.07 23.44
C PHE A 95 -0.18 -24.43 24.92
N LEU A 96 0.60 -23.66 25.69
CA LEU A 96 0.69 -23.83 27.14
C LEU A 96 -0.67 -23.64 27.82
N PHE A 97 -1.42 -22.61 27.42
CA PHE A 97 -2.77 -22.35 27.95
C PHE A 97 -3.74 -23.50 27.64
N LEU A 98 -3.71 -24.02 26.41
CA LEU A 98 -4.51 -25.17 26.03
C LEU A 98 -4.14 -26.42 26.85
N LEU A 99 -2.86 -26.68 27.10
CA LEU A 99 -2.44 -27.80 27.94
C LEU A 99 -2.98 -27.67 29.38
N VAL A 100 -2.87 -26.49 29.99
CA VAL A 100 -3.37 -26.27 31.36
C VAL A 100 -4.89 -26.47 31.46
N ILE A 101 -5.65 -26.10 30.42
CA ILE A 101 -7.11 -26.24 30.40
C ILE A 101 -7.55 -27.67 30.03
N LEU A 102 -6.91 -28.33 29.05
CA LEU A 102 -7.33 -29.65 28.56
C LEU A 102 -6.85 -30.82 29.44
N ILE A 103 -5.66 -30.75 30.03
CA ILE A 103 -5.10 -31.85 30.86
C ILE A 103 -6.07 -32.29 31.97
N PRO A 104 -6.65 -31.39 32.81
CA PRO A 104 -7.56 -31.82 33.87
C PRO A 104 -8.88 -32.42 33.37
N GLN A 105 -9.30 -32.11 32.14
CA GLN A 105 -10.49 -32.72 31.54
C GLN A 105 -10.22 -34.18 31.11
N ILE A 106 -8.99 -34.47 30.64
CA ILE A 106 -8.60 -35.81 30.18
C ILE A 106 -8.42 -36.76 31.37
N THR A 107 -7.88 -36.30 32.50
CA THR A 107 -7.68 -37.15 33.69
C THR A 107 -8.99 -37.58 34.34
N ASN A 108 -10.05 -36.77 34.25
CA ASN A 108 -11.35 -37.09 34.82
C ASN A 108 -12.16 -38.11 34.00
N ILE A 109 -11.78 -38.37 32.74
CA ILE A 109 -12.47 -39.35 31.86
C ILE A 109 -11.88 -40.77 32.03
N GLY A 110 -10.66 -40.89 32.57
CA GLY A 110 -9.96 -42.18 32.71
C GLY A 110 -10.44 -43.05 33.89
N GLU A 111 -11.06 -42.46 34.92
CA GLU A 111 -11.42 -43.17 36.14
C GLU A 111 -12.71 -44.00 35.99
N GLU A 112 -13.64 -43.62 35.10
CA GLU A 112 -14.85 -44.40 34.80
C GLU A 112 -14.58 -45.63 33.90
N ILE A 113 -13.51 -45.64 33.11
CA ILE A 113 -13.20 -46.77 32.21
C ILE A 113 -12.41 -47.87 32.93
N GLY A 114 -11.67 -47.55 34.00
CA GLY A 114 -10.93 -48.53 34.81
C GLY A 114 -11.81 -49.44 35.68
N ALA A 115 -13.02 -49.00 36.03
CA ALA A 115 -13.94 -49.76 36.89
C ALA A 115 -14.79 -50.81 36.16
N ARG A 116 -14.79 -50.82 34.81
CA ARG A 116 -15.69 -51.66 34.00
C ARG A 116 -15.12 -53.00 33.52
N ASN A 117 -13.87 -53.34 33.86
CA ASN A 117 -13.20 -54.54 33.34
C ASN A 117 -13.37 -55.81 34.18
N ASN A 118 -14.22 -55.83 35.21
CA ASN A 118 -14.42 -57.00 36.09
C ASN A 118 -15.81 -57.65 36.04
N ASP A 119 -16.77 -57.13 35.27
CA ASP A 119 -18.07 -57.80 35.15
C ASP A 119 -18.11 -58.67 33.89
N GLY A 120 -17.99 -59.97 34.15
CA GLY A 120 -17.94 -61.01 33.15
C GLY A 120 -19.25 -61.23 32.38
N LEU A 121 -19.07 -61.82 31.20
CA LEU A 121 -19.95 -62.80 30.56
C LEU A 121 -21.46 -62.62 30.81
N ILE A 122 -22.06 -61.64 30.14
CA ILE A 122 -23.50 -61.67 29.84
C ILE A 122 -23.64 -62.04 28.36
N PRO A 123 -24.44 -63.08 28.02
CA PRO A 123 -24.65 -63.52 26.64
C PRO A 123 -25.35 -62.44 25.80
N PRO A 124 -25.14 -62.43 24.46
CA PRO A 124 -25.76 -61.46 23.57
C PRO A 124 -27.28 -61.70 23.51
N ALA A 125 -28.05 -60.73 24.02
CA ALA A 125 -29.49 -60.64 23.80
C ALA A 125 -29.76 -59.88 22.49
N GLU A 126 -30.89 -60.23 21.89
CA GLU A 126 -31.18 -60.16 20.47
C GLU A 126 -31.11 -58.78 19.80
N THR A 127 -30.70 -58.86 18.53
CA THR A 127 -30.70 -57.82 17.51
C THR A 127 -32.10 -57.27 17.27
N GLU A 128 -32.35 -56.01 17.64
CA GLU A 128 -33.40 -55.21 17.01
C GLU A 128 -32.80 -54.41 15.85
N TYR A 129 -33.23 -54.78 14.64
CA TYR A 129 -32.94 -54.05 13.41
C TYR A 129 -33.81 -52.78 13.36
N PRO A 130 -33.23 -51.57 13.27
CA PRO A 130 -34.00 -50.41 12.84
C PRO A 130 -34.28 -50.53 11.33
N THR A 131 -35.54 -50.76 10.97
CA THR A 131 -36.04 -50.56 9.61
C THR A 131 -35.91 -49.08 9.25
N LEU A 132 -34.96 -48.76 8.38
CA LEU A 132 -34.78 -47.43 7.83
C LEU A 132 -35.81 -47.23 6.70
N THR A 133 -36.89 -46.50 6.97
CA THR A 133 -37.81 -46.03 5.94
C THR A 133 -37.14 -44.89 5.18
N GLU A 134 -36.69 -45.19 3.97
CA GLU A 134 -36.12 -44.24 3.02
C GLU A 134 -37.23 -43.34 2.47
N THR A 135 -37.36 -42.14 3.04
CA THR A 135 -38.20 -41.08 2.47
C THR A 135 -37.36 -40.29 1.47
N LEU A 136 -37.54 -40.61 0.19
CA LEU A 136 -37.01 -39.87 -0.95
C LEU A 136 -37.69 -38.49 -1.03
N GLU A 137 -37.08 -37.46 -0.44
CA GLU A 137 -37.36 -36.09 -0.84
C GLU A 137 -36.59 -35.78 -2.13
N ALA A 138 -37.36 -35.51 -3.18
CA ALA A 138 -36.84 -35.13 -4.49
C ALA A 138 -36.08 -33.80 -4.40
N PRO A 139 -34.88 -33.68 -5.02
CA PRO A 139 -34.21 -32.39 -5.12
C PRO A 139 -35.04 -31.47 -6.03
N THR A 140 -35.59 -30.40 -5.44
CA THR A 140 -36.16 -29.30 -6.20
C THR A 140 -35.03 -28.60 -6.95
N SER A 141 -35.06 -28.73 -8.27
CA SER A 141 -34.13 -28.05 -9.17
C SER A 141 -34.28 -26.53 -8.99
N THR A 142 -33.26 -25.89 -8.42
CA THR A 142 -33.18 -24.43 -8.39
C THR A 142 -32.72 -23.96 -9.76
N GLU A 143 -33.62 -23.34 -10.53
CA GLU A 143 -33.24 -22.63 -11.75
C GLU A 143 -32.21 -21.56 -11.41
N THR A 144 -30.99 -21.76 -11.88
CA THR A 144 -29.97 -20.72 -11.92
C THR A 144 -30.30 -19.81 -13.09
N HIS A 145 -30.77 -18.59 -12.81
CA HIS A 145 -30.88 -17.55 -13.83
C HIS A 145 -29.49 -17.30 -14.42
N ALA A 146 -29.34 -17.58 -15.71
CA ALA A 146 -28.16 -17.26 -16.49
C ALA A 146 -27.91 -15.73 -16.47
N PRO A 147 -26.64 -15.27 -16.42
CA PRO A 147 -26.34 -13.86 -16.56
C PRO A 147 -26.84 -13.36 -17.92
N SER A 148 -27.66 -12.31 -17.87
CA SER A 148 -28.19 -11.59 -19.01
C SER A 148 -27.06 -11.13 -19.93
N ALA A 149 -27.26 -11.31 -21.24
CA ALA A 149 -26.33 -10.88 -22.27
C ALA A 149 -25.98 -9.40 -22.10
N THR A 150 -24.68 -9.12 -21.96
CA THR A 150 -24.12 -7.76 -21.99
C THR A 150 -24.59 -7.04 -23.26
N PRO A 151 -25.16 -5.82 -23.16
CA PRO A 151 -25.47 -5.04 -24.34
C PRO A 151 -24.18 -4.68 -25.10
N MET A 152 -24.28 -4.87 -26.41
CA MET A 152 -23.37 -4.52 -27.50
C MET A 152 -22.75 -3.11 -27.34
N PRO A 153 -21.52 -2.88 -27.85
CA PRO A 153 -20.83 -1.59 -27.73
C PRO A 153 -21.65 -0.45 -28.34
N THR A 154 -21.97 0.56 -27.53
CA THR A 154 -22.51 1.84 -27.99
C THR A 154 -21.43 2.60 -28.76
N GLU A 155 -21.83 3.10 -29.93
CA GLU A 155 -20.99 3.81 -30.87
C GLU A 155 -20.34 5.08 -30.25
N THR A 156 -19.03 5.14 -30.46
CA THR A 156 -18.13 6.30 -30.61
C THR A 156 -18.78 7.69 -30.60
N PRO A 157 -18.45 8.59 -29.66
CA PRO A 157 -18.50 10.01 -29.93
C PRO A 157 -17.34 10.38 -30.86
N THR A 158 -17.66 10.65 -32.12
CA THR A 158 -16.77 11.32 -33.07
C THR A 158 -16.35 12.66 -32.47
N SER A 159 -15.10 12.75 -32.01
CA SER A 159 -14.49 14.01 -31.61
C SER A 159 -14.26 14.85 -32.87
N THR A 160 -15.20 15.76 -33.16
CA THR A 160 -14.97 16.85 -34.11
C THR A 160 -13.84 17.71 -33.58
N HIS A 161 -12.65 17.56 -34.16
CA HIS A 161 -11.54 18.48 -33.92
C HIS A 161 -11.88 19.85 -34.53
N THR A 162 -12.39 20.77 -33.72
CA THR A 162 -12.34 22.19 -34.04
C THR A 162 -10.88 22.63 -33.99
N ALA A 163 -10.31 22.99 -35.14
CA ALA A 163 -8.99 23.61 -35.21
C ALA A 163 -9.03 24.95 -34.45
N THR A 164 -8.51 24.95 -33.23
CA THR A 164 -8.24 26.18 -32.49
C THR A 164 -6.98 26.79 -33.08
N GLN A 165 -7.10 28.01 -33.60
CA GLN A 165 -6.01 28.75 -34.24
C GLN A 165 -4.84 28.90 -33.25
N ALA A 166 -3.63 28.69 -33.76
CA ALA A 166 -2.39 28.85 -33.00
C ALA A 166 -2.23 30.30 -32.51
N PRO A 167 -1.65 30.53 -31.31
CA PRO A 167 -1.38 31.87 -30.83
C PRO A 167 -0.33 32.54 -31.74
N THR A 168 -0.68 33.73 -32.24
CA THR A 168 0.22 34.64 -32.94
C THR A 168 1.39 35.01 -32.03
N GLU A 169 2.62 34.68 -32.42
CA GLU A 169 3.81 35.16 -31.74
C GLU A 169 3.89 36.68 -31.85
N THR A 170 3.66 37.36 -30.72
CA THR A 170 3.91 38.79 -30.60
C THR A 170 5.40 38.97 -30.28
N PHE A 171 6.18 39.32 -31.30
CA PHE A 171 7.56 39.75 -31.12
C PHE A 171 7.57 41.03 -30.30
N THR A 172 8.04 40.94 -29.05
CA THR A 172 8.36 42.12 -28.24
C THR A 172 9.74 42.62 -28.68
N PRO A 173 9.88 43.87 -29.15
CA PRO A 173 11.20 44.41 -29.47
C PRO A 173 12.03 44.59 -28.19
N THR A 174 13.16 43.89 -28.14
CA THR A 174 14.21 44.04 -27.14
C THR A 174 14.77 45.45 -27.17
N SER A 175 14.47 46.28 -26.16
CA SER A 175 15.21 47.51 -25.90
C SER A 175 16.53 47.15 -25.20
N GLN A 176 17.59 47.13 -25.99
CA GLN A 176 18.99 47.08 -25.57
C GLN A 176 19.32 48.34 -24.74
N PRO A 177 19.77 48.21 -23.47
CA PRO A 177 20.34 49.36 -22.77
C PRO A 177 21.74 49.65 -23.33
N THR A 178 21.87 50.85 -23.90
CA THR A 178 23.11 51.49 -24.33
C THR A 178 24.16 51.45 -23.21
N GLY A 179 25.31 50.86 -23.52
CA GLY A 179 26.47 50.85 -22.63
C GLY A 179 26.92 52.26 -22.30
N THR A 180 27.07 52.54 -21.00
CA THR A 180 27.77 53.73 -20.50
C THR A 180 29.22 53.32 -20.18
N PRO A 181 30.25 53.90 -20.82
CA PRO A 181 31.61 53.71 -20.37
C PRO A 181 31.85 54.67 -19.19
N THR A 182 31.82 54.17 -17.96
CA THR A 182 32.35 54.92 -16.81
C THR A 182 33.70 54.35 -16.45
N ARG A 183 34.73 54.95 -17.03
CA ARG A 183 36.11 54.90 -16.52
C ARG A 183 36.20 55.93 -15.39
N ASN A 184 36.35 55.46 -14.16
CA ASN A 184 36.90 56.27 -13.08
C ASN A 184 37.94 55.45 -12.32
N ASP A 185 39.20 55.75 -12.64
CA ASP A 185 40.39 55.37 -11.92
C ASP A 185 40.34 55.95 -10.49
N GLY A 186 40.41 55.08 -9.48
CA GLY A 186 40.51 55.46 -8.07
C GLY A 186 40.90 54.24 -7.21
N PRO A 187 42.00 54.30 -6.44
CA PRO A 187 42.72 53.10 -5.99
C PRO A 187 42.08 52.39 -4.80
N GLN A 188 41.94 51.07 -4.89
CA GLN A 188 41.62 50.17 -3.79
C GLN A 188 42.89 49.85 -2.98
N PRO A 189 42.87 49.89 -1.62
CA PRO A 189 43.97 49.42 -0.80
C PRO A 189 44.01 47.89 -0.74
N PHE A 190 45.11 47.30 -1.20
CA PHE A 190 45.43 45.89 -0.99
C PHE A 190 45.84 45.65 0.48
N ILE A 191 45.10 44.82 1.20
CA ILE A 191 45.53 44.28 2.49
C ILE A 191 46.44 43.07 2.21
N ILE A 192 47.73 43.25 2.48
CA ILE A 192 48.72 42.16 2.48
C ILE A 192 48.65 41.49 3.85
N VAL A 193 48.21 40.24 3.89
CA VAL A 193 48.34 39.36 5.07
C VAL A 193 49.75 38.77 5.03
N THR A 194 50.67 39.33 5.81
CA THR A 194 51.99 38.73 6.05
C THR A 194 51.85 37.61 7.07
N LYS A 195 52.18 36.38 6.67
CA LYS A 195 52.45 35.26 7.56
C LYS A 195 53.93 35.35 7.98
N THR A 196 54.18 35.55 9.26
CA THR A 196 55.52 35.54 9.89
C THR A 196 55.76 34.17 10.57
N PRO A 197 57.03 33.78 10.78
CA PRO A 197 57.54 32.40 10.75
C PRO A 197 57.21 31.56 11.98
#